data_AF-A0AAW0WQK2-F1
#
_entry.id   AF-A0AAW0WQK2-F1
#
_cell.length_a   1.000
_cell.length_b   1.000
_cell.length_c   1.000
_cell.angle_alpha   90.00
_cell.angle_beta   90.00
_cell.angle_gamma   90.00
#
_symmetry.space_group_name_H-M   'P 1'
#
loop_
_entity.id
_entity.type
_entity.pdbx_description
1 polymer ?
#
loop_
_entity_poly.entity_id
_entity_poly.type
_entity_poly.pdbx_seq_one_letter_code
_entity_poly.pdbx_strand_id
1 'polypeptide(L)'
;FRHHECNVLVSTRVLEEGIDVPQCNLVLRFDPPTDYRSYVHSCGRARGHDTFYFHLITKMQEKSFLCDMATYSAFQQVLVSRCGSVEVGTDVEVMAEEANGAYPSYLTPANTAVTMASAIGLLNKYCAKLPSDTFTRLTAMWEIEENEDSIGSYCCRIMLPINSPLKGTIQGPWQEKVSLAKMAAALECCRSLHQIGELDDQLQPVGKESMKLDDHLCAPPADDQVPEGMPRPGTTKRRQYYYKKVAECLTGEQPKEKLDLFVYKLDMVLTCPIPDEQNTRGRKIYRPEKSTRSFGIVTTKPISQVSGFPVFTRSGEVVVHVRETGRREQFTQDQLAALQCFHKFTFTHVLRLEKYPIKFDPTNARTAFYIVPLNK
;
A
#
# COMPACT_ATOMS: atom_id res chain seq x y z
N PHE A 1 -0.72 -22.16 -25.40
CA PHE A 1 -0.23 -20.76 -25.35
C PHE A 1 0.29 -20.37 -23.96
N ARG A 2 -0.53 -20.36 -22.87
CA ARG A 2 -0.03 -20.02 -21.51
C ARG A 2 1.09 -20.94 -20.98
N HIS A 3 1.10 -22.20 -21.39
CA HIS A 3 2.16 -23.17 -21.06
C HIS A 3 3.30 -23.22 -22.09
N HIS A 4 3.42 -22.23 -22.98
CA HIS A 4 4.41 -22.17 -24.07
C HIS A 4 4.39 -23.33 -25.08
N GLU A 5 3.37 -24.18 -25.05
CA GLU A 5 3.21 -25.29 -26.01
C GLU A 5 2.85 -24.83 -27.44
N CYS A 6 2.41 -23.58 -27.61
CA CYS A 6 2.09 -22.98 -28.90
C CYS A 6 2.66 -21.57 -28.96
N ASN A 7 3.47 -21.28 -29.98
CA ASN A 7 4.10 -19.97 -30.19
C ASN A 7 3.33 -19.07 -31.18
N VAL A 8 2.36 -19.63 -31.91
CA VAL A 8 1.52 -18.91 -32.87
C VAL A 8 0.07 -19.04 -32.45
N LEU A 9 -0.64 -17.91 -32.45
CA LEU A 9 -2.06 -17.83 -32.11
C LEU A 9 -2.80 -17.11 -33.22
N VAL A 10 -3.80 -17.79 -33.79
CA VAL A 10 -4.69 -17.22 -34.80
C VAL A 10 -6.08 -17.13 -34.19
N SER A 11 -6.69 -15.95 -34.25
CA SER A 11 -8.02 -15.72 -33.70
C SER A 11 -8.75 -14.61 -34.43
N THR A 12 -10.07 -14.62 -34.29
CA THR A 12 -10.94 -13.51 -34.61
C THR A 12 -10.92 -12.45 -33.48
N ARG A 13 -11.71 -11.40 -33.65
CA ARG A 13 -11.87 -10.25 -32.74
C ARG A 13 -12.22 -10.63 -31.29
N VAL A 14 -12.64 -11.87 -31.04
CA VAL A 14 -12.92 -12.40 -29.69
C VAL A 14 -11.70 -12.34 -28.77
N LEU A 15 -10.47 -12.37 -29.29
CA LEU A 15 -9.27 -12.21 -28.45
C LEU A 15 -8.91 -10.75 -28.14
N GLU A 16 -9.53 -9.78 -28.81
CA GLU A 16 -9.33 -8.37 -28.49
C GLU A 16 -9.87 -8.07 -27.08
N GLU A 17 -10.92 -8.77 -26.66
CA GLU A 17 -11.60 -8.52 -25.38
C GLU A 17 -11.84 -9.79 -24.55
N GLY A 18 -11.66 -9.70 -23.23
CA GLY A 18 -12.12 -10.72 -22.30
C GLY A 18 -11.25 -11.97 -22.14
N ILE A 19 -10.18 -12.12 -22.92
CA ILE A 19 -9.22 -13.23 -22.78
C ILE A 19 -7.83 -12.69 -22.49
N ASP A 20 -7.24 -13.18 -21.39
CA ASP A 20 -5.89 -12.83 -20.98
C ASP A 20 -4.86 -13.72 -21.69
N VAL A 21 -4.13 -13.10 -22.62
CA VAL A 21 -3.10 -13.71 -23.46
C VAL A 21 -1.74 -13.12 -23.03
N PRO A 22 -0.71 -13.95 -22.78
CA PRO A 22 0.67 -13.52 -22.61
C PRO A 22 1.10 -12.53 -23.69
N GLN A 23 2.01 -11.63 -23.35
CA GLN A 23 2.51 -10.61 -24.27
C GLN A 23 3.25 -11.27 -25.45
N CYS A 24 3.00 -10.77 -26.66
CA CYS A 24 3.57 -11.28 -27.91
C CYS A 24 4.63 -10.32 -28.44
N ASN A 25 5.67 -10.86 -29.07
CA ASN A 25 6.70 -10.04 -29.74
C ASN A 25 6.25 -9.62 -31.16
N LEU A 26 5.31 -10.34 -31.77
CA LEU A 26 4.73 -10.01 -33.07
C LEU A 26 3.21 -10.12 -33.00
N VAL A 27 2.53 -9.03 -33.34
CA VAL A 27 1.07 -8.99 -33.47
C VAL A 27 0.72 -8.57 -34.88
N LEU A 28 0.07 -9.47 -35.62
CA LEU A 28 -0.37 -9.24 -37.00
C LEU A 28 -1.89 -9.11 -37.01
N ARG A 29 -2.39 -7.96 -37.46
CA ARG A 29 -3.82 -7.72 -37.58
C ARG A 29 -4.24 -7.79 -39.04
N PHE A 30 -5.07 -8.76 -39.39
CA PHE A 30 -5.49 -8.97 -40.78
C PHE A 30 -6.49 -7.92 -41.27
N ASP A 31 -7.33 -7.41 -40.38
CA ASP A 31 -8.32 -6.36 -40.66
C ASP A 31 -8.04 -5.10 -39.83
N PRO A 32 -8.31 -3.89 -40.36
CA PRO A 32 -8.13 -2.65 -39.60
C PRO A 32 -9.05 -2.59 -38.34
N PRO A 33 -8.65 -1.84 -37.29
CA PRO A 33 -9.51 -1.59 -36.14
C PRO A 33 -10.79 -0.88 -36.56
N THR A 34 -11.93 -1.28 -36.00
CA THR A 34 -13.19 -0.54 -36.23
C THR A 34 -13.38 0.62 -35.27
N ASP A 35 -12.74 0.58 -34.11
CA ASP A 35 -12.83 1.61 -33.07
C ASP A 35 -11.52 1.73 -32.27
N TYR A 36 -11.41 2.82 -31.53
CA TYR A 36 -10.23 3.13 -30.71
C TYR A 36 -9.97 2.06 -29.64
N ARG A 37 -11.02 1.48 -29.06
CA ARG A 37 -10.90 0.45 -28.04
C ARG A 37 -10.24 -0.82 -28.61
N SER A 38 -10.70 -1.27 -29.77
CA SER A 38 -10.11 -2.40 -30.47
C SER A 38 -8.65 -2.14 -30.88
N TYR A 39 -8.33 -0.89 -31.29
CA TYR A 39 -6.96 -0.47 -31.55
C TYR A 39 -6.06 -0.60 -30.29
N VAL A 40 -6.48 -0.02 -29.16
CA VAL A 40 -5.72 -0.05 -27.90
C VAL A 40 -5.52 -1.48 -27.39
N HIS A 41 -6.57 -2.32 -27.41
CA HIS A 41 -6.47 -3.71 -26.96
C HIS A 41 -5.51 -4.53 -27.81
N SER A 42 -5.50 -4.31 -29.12
CA SER A 42 -4.59 -4.99 -30.06
C SER A 42 -3.15 -4.56 -29.83
N CYS A 43 -2.90 -3.24 -29.72
CA CYS A 43 -1.59 -2.68 -29.34
C CYS A 43 -1.12 -3.21 -27.99
N GLY A 44 -2.03 -3.34 -27.02
CA GLY A 44 -1.73 -3.82 -25.67
C GLY A 44 -1.15 -5.24 -25.61
N ARG A 45 -1.29 -6.03 -26.68
CA ARG A 45 -0.70 -7.38 -26.77
C ARG A 45 0.76 -7.36 -27.21
N ALA A 46 1.23 -6.30 -27.87
CA ALA A 46 2.59 -6.14 -28.37
C ALA A 46 3.49 -5.38 -27.36
N ARG A 47 3.66 -5.92 -26.14
CA ARG A 47 4.36 -5.25 -25.01
C ARG A 47 5.65 -5.92 -24.50
N GLY A 48 6.10 -7.00 -25.13
CA GLY A 48 7.41 -7.60 -24.86
C GLY A 48 8.61 -6.73 -25.27
N HIS A 49 9.82 -7.25 -25.08
CA HIS A 49 11.05 -6.64 -25.61
C HIS A 49 11.08 -6.84 -27.15
N ASP A 50 11.47 -5.81 -27.90
CA ASP A 50 11.51 -5.80 -29.37
C ASP A 50 10.20 -6.26 -30.04
N THR A 51 9.11 -5.52 -29.80
CA THR A 51 7.80 -5.86 -30.35
C THR A 51 7.51 -5.20 -31.70
N PHE A 52 6.85 -5.96 -32.56
CA PHE A 52 6.36 -5.49 -33.86
C PHE A 52 4.84 -5.63 -33.93
N TYR A 53 4.18 -4.57 -34.38
CA TYR A 53 2.74 -4.52 -34.59
C TYR A 53 2.44 -4.09 -36.02
N PHE A 54 1.84 -4.96 -36.81
CA PHE A 54 1.50 -4.69 -38.20
C PHE A 54 0.00 -4.80 -38.45
N HIS A 55 -0.50 -3.86 -39.25
CA HIS A 55 -1.83 -3.95 -39.85
C HIS A 55 -1.70 -4.32 -41.32
N LEU A 56 -2.38 -5.39 -41.71
CA LEU A 56 -2.60 -5.72 -43.10
C LEU A 56 -3.82 -4.93 -43.55
N ILE A 57 -3.66 -4.14 -44.60
CA ILE A 57 -4.72 -3.32 -45.19
C ILE A 57 -4.71 -3.49 -46.70
N THR A 58 -5.88 -3.39 -47.31
CA THR A 58 -5.98 -3.34 -48.77
C THR A 58 -5.70 -1.92 -49.28
N LYS A 59 -5.21 -1.78 -50.52
CA LYS A 59 -4.96 -0.47 -51.14
C LYS A 59 -6.21 0.43 -51.17
N MET A 60 -7.40 -0.13 -51.22
CA MET A 60 -8.65 0.64 -51.20
C MET A 60 -8.92 1.30 -49.84
N GLN A 61 -8.43 0.69 -48.76
CA GLN A 61 -8.66 1.14 -47.37
C GLN A 61 -7.55 2.07 -46.85
N GLU A 62 -6.48 2.28 -47.60
CA GLU A 62 -5.30 3.04 -47.17
C GLU A 62 -5.64 4.44 -46.66
N LYS A 63 -6.44 5.20 -47.44
CA LYS A 63 -6.79 6.58 -47.07
C LYS A 63 -7.65 6.66 -45.81
N SER A 64 -8.68 5.81 -45.69
CA SER A 64 -9.55 5.81 -44.51
C SER A 64 -8.78 5.37 -43.27
N PHE A 65 -7.97 4.32 -43.40
CA PHE A 65 -7.15 3.79 -42.31
C PHE A 65 -6.15 4.83 -41.76
N LEU A 66 -5.47 5.57 -42.63
CA LEU A 66 -4.55 6.63 -42.20
C LEU A 66 -5.28 7.75 -41.45
N CYS A 67 -6.51 8.10 -41.86
CA CYS A 67 -7.34 9.09 -41.17
C CYS A 67 -7.76 8.58 -39.78
N ASP A 68 -8.22 7.34 -39.69
CA ASP A 68 -8.61 6.71 -38.42
C ASP A 68 -7.41 6.62 -37.47
N MET A 69 -6.23 6.26 -37.98
CA MET A 69 -5.00 6.19 -37.21
C MET A 69 -4.56 7.55 -36.66
N ALA A 70 -4.66 8.62 -37.46
CA ALA A 70 -4.38 9.97 -36.99
C ALA A 70 -5.35 10.39 -35.87
N THR A 71 -6.62 10.03 -36.02
CA THR A 71 -7.66 10.29 -35.02
C THR A 71 -7.40 9.53 -33.72
N TYR A 72 -7.03 8.26 -33.79
CA TYR A 72 -6.67 7.44 -32.63
C TYR A 72 -5.44 7.96 -31.90
N SER A 73 -4.42 8.42 -32.63
CA SER A 73 -3.24 9.06 -32.06
C SER A 73 -3.60 10.34 -31.28
N ALA A 74 -4.45 11.19 -31.87
CA ALA A 74 -4.94 12.40 -31.21
C ALA A 74 -5.76 12.09 -29.96
N PHE A 75 -6.64 11.08 -29.99
CA PHE A 75 -7.38 10.64 -28.80
C PHE A 75 -6.45 10.13 -27.70
N GLN A 76 -5.43 9.36 -28.05
CA GLN A 76 -4.44 8.89 -27.08
C GLN A 76 -3.73 10.07 -26.40
N GLN A 77 -3.29 11.07 -27.15
CA GLN A 77 -2.64 12.27 -26.61
C GLN A 77 -3.58 13.05 -25.67
N VAL A 78 -4.85 13.20 -26.03
CA VAL A 78 -5.85 13.89 -25.19
C VAL A 78 -6.15 13.09 -23.92
N LEU A 79 -6.27 11.77 -24.01
CA LEU A 79 -6.50 10.91 -22.85
C LEU A 79 -5.31 10.91 -21.89
N VAL A 80 -4.09 10.80 -22.40
CA VAL A 80 -2.87 10.89 -21.58
C VAL A 80 -2.77 12.25 -20.89
N SER A 81 -3.04 13.34 -21.61
CA SER A 81 -2.96 14.69 -21.03
C SER A 81 -4.06 14.98 -19.98
N ARG A 82 -5.29 14.48 -20.15
CA ARG A 82 -6.38 14.70 -19.19
C ARG A 82 -6.45 13.68 -18.04
N CYS A 83 -5.94 12.47 -18.24
CA CYS A 83 -5.97 11.39 -17.25
C CYS A 83 -4.60 11.14 -16.59
N GLY A 84 -3.66 12.09 -16.67
CA GLY A 84 -2.28 12.01 -16.16
C GLY A 84 -2.10 11.80 -14.64
N SER A 85 -3.13 11.35 -13.92
CA SER A 85 -3.04 10.85 -12.55
C SER A 85 -2.82 9.33 -12.48
N VAL A 86 -2.75 8.63 -13.62
CA VAL A 86 -2.39 7.21 -13.68
C VAL A 86 -1.12 7.04 -14.51
N GLU A 87 -0.05 6.70 -13.80
CA GLU A 87 1.32 6.52 -14.27
C GLU A 87 1.43 5.61 -15.50
N VAL A 88 1.56 6.22 -16.68
CA VAL A 88 2.23 5.63 -17.86
C VAL A 88 2.99 6.74 -18.59
N GLY A 89 4.28 6.88 -18.27
CA GLY A 89 5.31 7.34 -19.21
C GLY A 89 5.14 8.70 -19.89
N THR A 90 5.00 9.79 -19.13
CA THR A 90 5.40 11.13 -19.61
C THR A 90 6.61 11.64 -18.84
N ASP A 91 7.62 10.80 -18.71
CA ASP A 91 8.96 11.33 -18.45
C ASP A 91 9.47 11.80 -19.81
N VAL A 92 9.61 13.10 -19.99
CA VAL A 92 10.56 13.62 -20.99
C VAL A 92 11.86 12.90 -20.67
N GLU A 93 12.33 12.03 -21.56
CA GLU A 93 13.53 11.23 -21.34
C GLU A 93 14.69 12.18 -21.04
N VAL A 94 15.01 12.33 -19.75
CA VAL A 94 16.19 13.07 -19.32
C VAL A 94 17.36 12.15 -19.63
N MET A 95 18.27 12.62 -20.46
CA MET A 95 19.48 11.88 -20.79
C MET A 95 20.24 11.57 -19.50
N ALA A 96 20.75 10.34 -19.37
CA ALA A 96 21.42 9.91 -18.13
C ALA A 96 22.60 10.83 -17.73
N GLU A 97 23.28 11.42 -18.72
CA GLU A 97 24.36 12.39 -18.51
C GLU A 97 23.86 13.68 -17.84
N GLU A 98 22.71 14.21 -18.28
CA GLU A 98 22.07 15.40 -17.71
C GLU A 98 21.62 15.11 -16.26
N ALA A 99 20.97 13.97 -16.04
CA ALA A 99 20.51 13.57 -14.71
C ALA A 99 21.67 13.37 -13.73
N ASN A 100 22.76 12.73 -14.16
CA ASN A 100 23.92 12.45 -13.30
C ASN A 100 24.79 13.70 -13.05
N GLY A 101 24.75 14.68 -13.95
CA GLY A 101 25.43 15.97 -13.77
C GLY A 101 24.74 16.90 -12.77
N ALA A 102 23.42 16.78 -12.62
CA ALA A 102 22.62 17.64 -11.75
C ALA A 102 22.82 17.37 -10.25
N TYR A 103 23.14 16.12 -9.87
CA TYR A 103 23.28 15.74 -8.46
C TYR A 103 24.31 14.61 -8.26
N PRO A 104 25.19 14.71 -7.23
CA PRO A 104 26.27 13.74 -7.04
C PRO A 104 25.74 12.34 -6.73
N SER A 105 26.39 11.32 -7.30
CA SER A 105 26.09 9.92 -7.03
C SER A 105 26.39 9.55 -5.58
N TYR A 106 25.64 8.60 -5.03
CA TYR A 106 25.93 8.01 -3.73
C TYR A 106 26.84 6.79 -3.89
N LEU A 107 28.02 6.81 -3.25
CA LEU A 107 28.95 5.69 -3.24
C LEU A 107 28.86 4.89 -1.93
N THR A 108 28.84 3.57 -2.05
CA THR A 108 28.94 2.64 -0.92
C THR A 108 30.40 2.34 -0.56
N PRO A 109 30.66 1.78 0.64
CA PRO A 109 31.98 1.28 1.02
C PRO A 109 32.59 0.26 0.06
N ALA A 110 31.76 -0.54 -0.64
CA ALA A 110 32.23 -1.49 -1.67
C ALA A 110 32.43 -0.86 -3.06
N ASN A 111 32.52 0.48 -3.15
CA ASN A 111 32.75 1.23 -4.38
C ASN A 111 31.66 1.02 -5.44
N THR A 112 30.44 0.69 -5.02
CA THR A 112 29.26 0.63 -5.89
C THR A 112 28.52 1.95 -5.78
N ALA A 113 28.07 2.51 -6.90
CA ALA A 113 27.43 3.81 -6.93
C ALA A 113 25.96 3.73 -7.38
N VAL A 114 25.07 4.45 -6.67
CA VAL A 114 23.74 4.81 -7.19
C VAL A 114 23.85 6.20 -7.80
N THR A 115 23.43 6.33 -9.05
CA THR A 115 23.26 7.62 -9.72
C THR A 115 21.78 7.98 -9.83
N MET A 116 21.49 9.25 -10.13
CA MET A 116 20.15 9.77 -10.36
C MET A 116 19.34 8.92 -11.35
N ALA A 117 19.94 8.60 -12.50
CA ALA A 117 19.29 7.79 -13.54
C ALA A 117 18.97 6.36 -13.07
N SER A 118 19.79 5.79 -12.18
CA SER A 118 19.62 4.41 -11.69
C SER A 118 18.72 4.29 -10.45
N ALA A 119 18.51 5.39 -9.72
CA ALA A 119 17.92 5.37 -8.38
C ALA A 119 16.47 4.88 -8.37
N ILE A 120 15.64 5.33 -9.32
CA ILE A 120 14.24 4.89 -9.43
C ILE A 120 14.17 3.38 -9.71
N GLY A 121 15.03 2.88 -10.61
CA GLY A 121 15.09 1.45 -10.92
C GLY A 121 15.49 0.59 -9.72
N LEU A 122 16.47 1.06 -8.94
CA LEU A 122 16.88 0.40 -7.71
C LEU A 122 15.78 0.41 -6.65
N LEU A 123 15.11 1.55 -6.46
CA LEU A 123 14.01 1.69 -5.52
C LEU A 123 12.84 0.75 -5.87
N ASN A 124 12.50 0.66 -7.16
CA ASN A 124 11.48 -0.27 -7.65
C ASN A 124 11.89 -1.73 -7.43
N LYS A 125 13.17 -2.07 -7.65
CA LYS A 125 13.72 -3.41 -7.35
C LYS A 125 13.59 -3.75 -5.87
N TYR A 126 13.83 -2.77 -4.98
CA TYR A 126 13.64 -2.93 -3.54
C TYR A 126 12.16 -3.16 -3.20
N CYS A 127 11.26 -2.28 -3.66
CA CYS A 127 9.82 -2.41 -3.41
C CYS A 127 9.24 -3.74 -3.89
N ALA A 128 9.71 -4.26 -5.04
CA ALA A 128 9.30 -5.56 -5.57
C ALA A 128 9.75 -6.76 -4.71
N LYS A 129 10.79 -6.60 -3.90
CA LYS A 129 11.31 -7.64 -2.99
C LYS A 129 10.72 -7.58 -1.58
N LEU A 130 9.95 -6.53 -1.26
CA LEU A 130 9.24 -6.46 0.01
C LEU A 130 8.23 -7.62 0.13
N PRO A 131 7.99 -8.14 1.34
CA PRO A 131 7.08 -9.25 1.52
C PRO A 131 5.65 -8.84 1.11
N SER A 132 5.13 -9.42 0.03
CA SER A 132 3.77 -9.17 -0.46
C SER A 132 3.08 -10.47 -0.90
N ASP A 133 1.75 -10.41 -1.05
CA ASP A 133 0.98 -11.50 -1.65
C ASP A 133 1.15 -11.51 -3.19
N THR A 134 0.86 -12.64 -3.84
CA THR A 134 1.03 -12.85 -5.28
C THR A 134 0.27 -11.86 -6.16
N PHE A 135 -0.76 -11.21 -5.62
CA PHE A 135 -1.58 -10.24 -6.34
C PHE A 135 -1.21 -8.79 -6.03
N THR A 136 -0.31 -8.53 -5.08
CA THR A 136 0.04 -7.17 -4.65
C THR A 136 1.40 -6.76 -5.19
N ARG A 137 1.40 -5.73 -6.05
CA ARG A 137 2.62 -5.02 -6.45
C ARG A 137 2.82 -3.85 -5.52
N LEU A 138 3.89 -3.91 -4.73
CA LEU A 138 4.28 -2.82 -3.85
C LEU A 138 5.10 -1.81 -4.66
N THR A 139 4.69 -0.54 -4.64
CA THR A 139 5.36 0.58 -5.29
C THR A 139 5.47 1.74 -4.32
N ALA A 140 6.48 2.59 -4.49
CA ALA A 140 6.60 3.81 -3.71
C ALA A 140 5.50 4.81 -4.09
N MET A 141 5.03 5.58 -3.11
CA MET A 141 4.14 6.72 -3.34
C MET A 141 4.97 7.98 -3.49
N TRP A 142 4.63 8.81 -4.47
CA TRP A 142 5.37 10.02 -4.84
C TRP A 142 4.45 11.24 -4.68
N GLU A 143 4.95 12.28 -4.03
CA GLU A 143 4.30 13.57 -3.90
C GLU A 143 5.25 14.64 -4.45
N ILE A 144 4.74 15.53 -5.30
CA ILE A 144 5.53 16.59 -5.92
C ILE A 144 5.06 17.93 -5.35
N GLU A 145 6.02 18.74 -4.93
CA GLU A 145 5.83 20.09 -4.40
C GLU A 145 6.53 21.08 -5.33
N GLU A 146 5.82 22.13 -5.73
CA GLU A 146 6.37 23.22 -6.55
C GLU A 146 6.61 24.43 -5.65
N ASN A 147 7.74 25.10 -5.83
CA ASN A 147 8.09 26.25 -5.00
C ASN A 147 7.28 27.49 -5.41
N GLU A 148 6.53 28.06 -4.47
CA GLU A 148 5.74 29.28 -4.70
C GLU A 148 6.62 30.51 -4.98
N ASP A 149 7.85 30.53 -4.45
CA ASP A 149 8.76 31.68 -4.55
C ASP A 149 9.69 31.65 -5.79
N SER A 150 9.88 30.47 -6.39
CA SER A 150 10.76 30.29 -7.56
C SER A 150 10.14 29.36 -8.59
N ILE A 151 9.61 29.98 -9.65
CA ILE A 151 8.99 29.27 -10.78
C ILE A 151 10.03 28.35 -11.42
N GLY A 152 9.66 27.08 -11.61
CA GLY A 152 10.53 26.07 -12.19
C GLY A 152 11.42 25.35 -11.18
N SER A 153 11.06 25.33 -9.89
CA SER A 153 11.74 24.55 -8.86
C SER A 153 10.79 23.54 -8.23
N TYR A 154 11.14 22.25 -8.36
CA TYR A 154 10.33 21.11 -7.94
C TYR A 154 11.04 20.29 -6.89
N CYS A 155 10.31 19.88 -5.87
CA CYS A 155 10.74 18.96 -4.82
C CYS A 155 9.87 17.70 -4.89
N CYS A 156 10.45 16.53 -4.63
CA CYS A 156 9.69 15.28 -4.55
C CYS A 156 9.85 14.64 -3.17
N ARG A 157 8.73 14.16 -2.65
CA ARG A 157 8.60 13.42 -1.40
C ARG A 157 8.20 11.99 -1.69
N ILE A 158 8.90 11.04 -1.10
CA ILE A 158 8.69 9.60 -1.30
C ILE A 158 8.23 8.97 0.00
N MET A 159 7.17 8.19 -0.07
CA MET A 159 6.73 7.29 1.00
C MET A 159 6.78 5.84 0.54
N LEU A 160 7.49 5.01 1.28
CA LEU A 160 7.58 3.58 0.99
C LEU A 160 6.34 2.82 1.48
N PRO A 161 6.04 1.64 0.88
CA PRO A 161 4.97 0.77 1.36
C PRO A 161 5.10 0.43 2.84
N ILE A 162 3.97 0.09 3.48
CA ILE A 162 3.91 -0.28 4.90
C ILE A 162 4.80 -1.48 5.27
N ASN A 163 5.20 -2.27 4.27
CA ASN A 163 6.08 -3.42 4.44
C ASN A 163 7.55 -3.03 4.61
N SER A 164 7.95 -1.84 4.15
CA SER A 164 9.31 -1.32 4.34
C SER A 164 9.53 -0.90 5.79
N PRO A 165 10.67 -1.23 6.42
CA PRO A 165 11.00 -0.75 7.76
C PRO A 165 11.40 0.72 7.80
N LEU A 166 11.83 1.31 6.67
CA LEU A 166 12.04 2.75 6.56
C LEU A 166 10.67 3.46 6.62
N LYS A 167 10.30 3.92 7.82
CA LYS A 167 9.08 4.67 8.11
C LYS A 167 9.38 6.17 8.04
N GLY A 168 8.59 6.88 7.24
CA GLY A 168 8.68 8.33 7.09
C GLY A 168 8.70 8.75 5.64
N THR A 169 8.56 10.05 5.43
CA THR A 169 8.62 10.68 4.11
C THR A 169 10.06 11.11 3.85
N ILE A 170 10.66 10.63 2.77
CA ILE A 170 11.99 11.07 2.32
C ILE A 170 11.81 12.19 1.32
N GLN A 171 12.40 13.35 1.62
CA GLN A 171 12.35 14.53 0.77
C GLN A 171 13.65 14.65 -0.03
N GLY A 172 13.54 14.75 -1.35
CA GLY A 172 14.66 15.05 -2.23
C GLY A 172 14.99 16.56 -2.28
N PRO A 173 16.17 16.93 -2.78
CA PRO A 173 16.52 18.32 -3.04
C PRO A 173 15.62 18.93 -4.13
N TRP A 174 15.51 20.26 -4.12
CA TRP A 174 14.84 21.03 -5.17
C TRP A 174 15.59 20.92 -6.51
N GLN A 175 14.85 20.78 -7.62
CA GLN A 175 15.37 20.57 -8.97
C GLN A 175 14.58 21.34 -10.02
N GLU A 176 15.21 21.65 -11.16
CA GLU A 176 14.60 22.45 -12.23
C GLU A 176 13.48 21.71 -13.00
N LYS A 177 13.46 20.38 -12.92
CA LYS A 177 12.49 19.51 -13.61
C LYS A 177 11.88 18.51 -12.64
N VAL A 178 10.61 18.18 -12.86
CA VAL A 178 9.88 17.18 -12.07
C VAL A 178 10.56 15.80 -12.13
N SER A 179 11.05 15.38 -13.30
CA SER A 179 11.76 14.11 -13.47
C SER A 179 13.08 14.07 -12.68
N LEU A 180 13.84 15.17 -12.69
CA LEU A 180 15.04 15.33 -11.86
C LEU A 180 14.68 15.31 -10.37
N ALA A 181 13.61 15.98 -9.95
CA ALA A 181 13.15 15.97 -8.56
C ALA A 181 12.81 14.54 -8.08
N LYS A 182 12.12 13.75 -8.91
CA LYS A 182 11.83 12.34 -8.62
C LYS A 182 13.10 11.51 -8.49
N MET A 183 14.03 11.63 -9.45
CA MET A 183 15.30 10.91 -9.41
C MET A 183 16.12 11.27 -8.15
N ALA A 184 16.10 12.54 -7.74
CA ALA A 184 16.85 13.03 -6.58
C ALA A 184 16.27 12.49 -5.27
N ALA A 185 14.95 12.53 -5.14
CA ALA A 185 14.27 11.93 -4.00
C ALA A 185 14.51 10.41 -3.95
N ALA A 186 14.51 9.72 -5.09
CA ALA A 186 14.77 8.29 -5.16
C ALA A 186 16.20 7.95 -4.72
N LEU A 187 17.17 8.80 -5.08
CA LEU A 187 18.57 8.64 -4.68
C LEU A 187 18.73 8.79 -3.15
N GLU A 188 18.12 9.83 -2.56
CA GLU A 188 18.10 10.00 -1.10
C GLU A 188 17.42 8.82 -0.40
N CYS A 189 16.34 8.31 -0.98
CA CYS A 189 15.67 7.12 -0.44
C CYS A 189 16.57 5.88 -0.49
N CYS A 190 17.29 5.64 -1.60
CA CYS A 190 18.26 4.55 -1.70
C CYS A 190 19.40 4.71 -0.68
N ARG A 191 19.87 5.94 -0.44
CA ARG A 191 20.86 6.24 0.59
C ARG A 191 20.35 5.88 1.99
N SER A 192 19.13 6.30 2.34
CA SER A 192 18.53 5.95 3.63
C SER A 192 18.31 4.45 3.79
N LEU A 193 17.90 3.74 2.73
CA LEU A 193 17.74 2.29 2.75
C LEU A 193 19.08 1.56 2.99
N HIS A 194 20.16 2.01 2.36
CA HIS A 194 21.51 1.48 2.60
C HIS A 194 22.00 1.74 4.02
N GLN A 195 21.78 2.94 4.56
CA GLN A 195 22.17 3.29 5.95
C GLN A 195 21.44 2.44 7.01
N ILE A 196 20.22 1.98 6.72
CA ILE A 196 19.44 1.12 7.61
C ILE A 196 19.79 -0.38 7.41
N GLY A 197 20.58 -0.70 6.38
CA GLY A 197 20.99 -2.08 6.06
C GLY A 197 19.96 -2.87 5.25
N GLU A 198 18.97 -2.21 4.66
CA GLU A 198 18.00 -2.82 3.74
C GLU A 198 18.55 -2.99 2.32
N LEU A 199 19.60 -2.24 1.98
CA LEU A 199 20.45 -2.47 0.81
C LEU A 199 21.85 -2.87 1.31
N ASP A 200 22.46 -3.86 0.67
CA ASP A 200 23.86 -4.22 0.94
C ASP A 200 24.84 -3.24 0.29
N ASP A 201 26.15 -3.40 0.56
CA ASP A 201 27.20 -2.55 -0.01
C ASP A 201 27.27 -2.65 -1.56
N GLN A 202 26.70 -3.71 -2.16
CA GLN A 202 26.55 -3.88 -3.61
C GLN A 202 25.21 -3.31 -4.13
N LEU A 203 24.49 -2.56 -3.28
CA LEU A 203 23.22 -1.92 -3.56
C LEU A 203 22.16 -2.91 -4.06
N GLN A 204 22.19 -4.15 -3.56
CA GLN A 204 21.14 -5.12 -3.76
C GLN A 204 20.19 -5.13 -2.55
N PRO A 205 18.87 -5.24 -2.78
CA PRO A 205 17.93 -5.35 -1.68
C PRO A 205 18.17 -6.61 -0.85
N VAL A 206 18.36 -6.40 0.45
CA VAL A 206 18.56 -7.42 1.48
C VAL A 206 17.17 -7.95 1.85
N GLY A 207 16.79 -9.07 1.25
CA GLY A 207 15.53 -9.76 1.54
C GLY A 207 15.77 -11.14 2.13
N LYS A 208 14.69 -11.83 2.55
CA LYS A 208 14.77 -13.24 3.00
C LYS A 208 15.44 -14.17 1.98
N GLU A 209 15.51 -13.81 0.70
CA GLU A 209 16.18 -14.61 -0.34
C GLU A 209 17.65 -14.24 -0.63
N SER A 210 18.15 -13.07 -0.19
CA SER A 210 19.57 -12.69 -0.40
C SER A 210 20.48 -13.27 0.68
N MET A 211 19.93 -13.76 1.80
CA MET A 211 20.62 -14.64 2.74
C MET A 211 20.68 -16.08 2.21
N LYS A 212 21.26 -16.27 1.01
CA LYS A 212 21.68 -17.59 0.52
C LYS A 212 23.20 -17.82 0.64
N LEU A 213 23.89 -16.98 1.42
CA LEU A 213 25.22 -17.31 1.90
C LEU A 213 25.09 -17.84 3.33
N ASP A 214 25.32 -19.14 3.43
CA ASP A 214 25.40 -19.99 4.62
C ASP A 214 24.14 -20.11 5.49
N ASP A 215 23.23 -20.99 5.03
CA ASP A 215 22.23 -21.72 5.84
C ASP A 215 22.84 -22.43 7.08
N HIS A 216 24.16 -22.43 7.23
CA HIS A 216 24.90 -23.02 8.33
C HIS A 216 25.25 -22.05 9.47
N LEU A 217 25.13 -20.73 9.29
CA LEU A 217 25.59 -19.75 10.29
C LEU A 217 24.47 -19.07 11.09
N CYS A 218 23.24 -19.05 10.58
CA CYS A 218 22.07 -18.55 11.32
C CYS A 218 20.87 -19.46 11.11
N ALA A 219 20.62 -20.35 12.08
CA ALA A 219 19.41 -21.17 12.08
C ALA A 219 18.16 -20.27 12.01
N PRO A 220 17.15 -20.59 11.18
CA PRO A 220 15.87 -19.90 11.20
C PRO A 220 15.31 -19.87 12.63
N PRO A 221 14.55 -18.83 13.02
CA PRO A 221 13.80 -18.85 14.27
C PRO A 221 13.05 -20.19 14.36
N ALA A 222 13.05 -20.84 15.53
CA ALA A 222 12.53 -22.20 15.69
C ALA A 222 11.09 -22.36 15.14
N ASP A 223 10.31 -21.28 15.11
CA ASP A 223 8.93 -21.24 14.60
C ASP A 223 8.81 -21.32 13.07
N ASP A 224 9.87 -21.00 12.31
CA ASP A 224 9.89 -20.97 10.84
C ASP A 224 10.56 -22.22 10.22
N GLN A 225 11.17 -23.10 11.04
CA GLN A 225 11.75 -24.34 10.55
C GLN A 225 10.63 -25.30 10.11
N VAL A 226 10.67 -25.72 8.84
CA VAL A 226 9.73 -26.70 8.30
C VAL A 226 10.30 -28.09 8.56
N PRO A 227 9.64 -28.95 9.38
CA PRO A 227 10.05 -30.34 9.50
C PRO A 227 10.05 -31.00 8.12
N GLU A 228 11.07 -31.80 7.85
CA GLU A 228 11.27 -32.46 6.56
C GLU A 228 10.02 -33.27 6.17
N GLY A 229 9.47 -33.01 4.98
CA GLY A 229 8.25 -33.65 4.48
C GLY A 229 6.93 -32.91 4.79
N MET A 230 6.92 -31.81 5.56
CA MET A 230 5.71 -31.02 5.75
C MET A 230 5.46 -30.00 4.62
N PRO A 231 4.18 -29.70 4.30
CA PRO A 231 3.84 -28.66 3.34
C PRO A 231 4.40 -27.29 3.78
N ARG A 232 4.69 -26.42 2.80
CA ARG A 232 5.11 -25.05 3.07
C ARG A 232 4.07 -24.32 3.97
N PRO A 233 4.51 -23.45 4.90
CA PRO A 233 3.64 -22.54 5.63
C PRO A 233 2.70 -21.77 4.69
N GLY A 234 1.45 -21.54 5.10
CA GLY A 234 0.46 -20.81 4.30
C GLY A 234 -0.29 -21.62 3.23
N THR A 235 0.04 -22.90 3.04
CA THR A 235 -0.71 -23.78 2.13
C THR A 235 -2.01 -24.30 2.77
N THR A 236 -3.03 -24.61 1.97
CA THR A 236 -4.26 -25.28 2.45
C THR A 236 -4.00 -26.60 3.18
N LYS A 237 -2.85 -27.22 2.91
CA LYS A 237 -2.40 -28.48 3.52
C LYS A 237 -1.69 -28.29 4.87
N ARG A 238 -1.38 -27.06 5.29
CA ARG A 238 -0.74 -26.76 6.59
C ARG A 238 -1.43 -25.58 7.27
N ARG A 239 -2.19 -25.87 8.33
CA ARG A 239 -2.76 -24.85 9.21
C ARG A 239 -1.72 -24.48 10.26
N GLN A 240 -1.25 -23.24 10.22
CA GLN A 240 -0.40 -22.68 11.26
C GLN A 240 -1.28 -21.93 12.27
N TYR A 241 -1.28 -22.41 13.51
CA TYR A 241 -2.01 -21.77 14.59
C TYR A 241 -1.07 -20.78 15.28
N TYR A 242 -1.45 -19.51 15.30
CA TYR A 242 -0.75 -18.50 16.08
C TYR A 242 -1.50 -18.28 17.38
N TYR A 243 -0.75 -18.25 18.49
CA TYR A 243 -1.32 -17.77 19.75
C TYR A 243 -1.70 -16.31 19.59
N LYS A 244 -2.97 -15.99 19.83
CA LYS A 244 -3.44 -14.60 19.86
C LYS A 244 -2.63 -13.85 20.93
N LYS A 245 -1.87 -12.85 20.50
CA LYS A 245 -1.16 -11.93 21.38
C LYS A 245 -1.97 -10.64 21.53
N VAL A 246 -1.84 -10.01 22.69
CA VAL A 246 -2.38 -8.68 22.97
C VAL A 246 -1.21 -7.70 22.81
N ALA A 247 -1.47 -6.54 22.22
CA ALA A 247 -0.46 -5.49 22.09
C ALA A 247 0.09 -5.10 23.48
N GLU A 248 1.40 -4.91 23.59
CA GLU A 248 2.06 -4.69 24.88
C GLU A 248 1.53 -3.45 25.63
N CYS A 249 1.14 -2.41 24.89
CA CYS A 249 0.50 -1.20 25.42
C CYS A 249 -0.87 -1.44 26.08
N LEU A 250 -1.53 -2.55 25.77
CA LEU A 250 -2.82 -2.95 26.36
C LEU A 250 -2.65 -4.05 27.41
N THR A 251 -1.42 -4.33 27.86
CA THR A 251 -1.11 -5.36 28.86
C THR A 251 -0.39 -4.76 30.07
N GLY A 252 -0.44 -5.45 31.21
CA GLY A 252 0.24 -5.04 32.43
C GLY A 252 -0.75 -4.91 33.59
N GLU A 253 -0.54 -3.88 34.42
CA GLU A 253 -1.42 -3.62 35.56
C GLU A 253 -2.70 -2.90 35.13
N GLN A 254 -3.84 -3.34 35.69
CA GLN A 254 -5.13 -2.65 35.52
C GLN A 254 -5.03 -1.19 35.99
N PRO A 255 -5.84 -0.28 35.43
CA PRO A 255 -5.95 1.09 35.93
C PRO A 255 -6.26 1.13 37.44
N LYS A 256 -5.41 1.82 38.22
CA LYS A 256 -5.48 1.97 39.68
C LYS A 256 -5.44 3.43 40.08
N GLU A 257 -5.90 3.72 41.29
CA GLU A 257 -5.83 5.06 41.88
C GLU A 257 -4.36 5.53 42.00
N LYS A 258 -4.13 6.85 41.90
CA LYS A 258 -2.81 7.50 41.94
C LYS A 258 -1.87 7.20 40.76
N LEU A 259 -2.32 6.43 39.76
CA LEU A 259 -1.62 6.31 38.49
C LEU A 259 -2.09 7.40 37.53
N ASP A 260 -1.14 7.99 36.81
CA ASP A 260 -1.43 8.85 35.67
C ASP A 260 -1.86 7.99 34.49
N LEU A 261 -3.16 8.01 34.18
CA LEU A 261 -3.74 7.17 33.14
C LEU A 261 -3.89 7.93 31.83
N PHE A 262 -3.61 7.24 30.73
CA PHE A 262 -3.77 7.78 29.38
C PHE A 262 -5.22 7.58 28.92
N VAL A 263 -5.82 8.65 28.42
CA VAL A 263 -7.19 8.65 27.89
C VAL A 263 -7.15 8.86 26.39
N TYR A 264 -7.68 7.89 25.65
CA TYR A 264 -7.81 7.93 24.20
C TYR A 264 -9.27 8.05 23.82
N LYS A 265 -9.60 8.92 22.87
CA LYS A 265 -10.91 9.05 22.24
C LYS A 265 -10.94 8.22 20.97
N LEU A 266 -12.01 7.44 20.79
CA LEU A 266 -12.33 6.78 19.54
C LEU A 266 -13.16 7.75 18.70
N ASP A 267 -12.48 8.52 17.85
CA ASP A 267 -13.13 9.45 16.94
C ASP A 267 -13.63 8.70 15.71
N MET A 268 -14.94 8.71 15.51
CA MET A 268 -15.63 7.94 14.48
C MET A 268 -16.33 8.90 13.52
N VAL A 269 -15.96 8.83 12.24
CA VAL A 269 -16.50 9.69 11.18
C VAL A 269 -17.03 8.83 10.04
N LEU A 270 -18.30 9.01 9.66
CA LEU A 270 -18.87 8.35 8.49
C LEU A 270 -18.31 9.00 7.21
N THR A 271 -17.42 8.30 6.51
CA THR A 271 -16.76 8.78 5.29
C THR A 271 -17.57 8.44 4.03
N CYS A 272 -18.03 7.20 3.92
CA CYS A 272 -18.79 6.72 2.78
C CYS A 272 -20.14 6.15 3.24
N PRO A 273 -21.23 6.93 3.18
CA PRO A 273 -22.57 6.43 3.48
C PRO A 273 -22.98 5.30 2.52
N ILE A 274 -23.70 4.31 3.02
CA ILE A 274 -24.20 3.21 2.18
C ILE A 274 -25.17 3.76 1.10
N PRO A 275 -24.97 3.44 -0.18
CA PRO A 275 -25.88 3.85 -1.24
C PRO A 275 -27.27 3.22 -1.07
N ASP A 276 -28.31 3.91 -1.56
CA ASP A 276 -29.69 3.43 -1.46
C ASP A 276 -29.89 2.09 -2.18
N GLU A 277 -29.18 1.83 -3.29
CA GLU A 277 -29.28 0.53 -3.98
C GLU A 277 -28.76 -0.63 -3.12
N GLN A 278 -27.78 -0.38 -2.25
CA GLN A 278 -27.23 -1.36 -1.32
C GLN A 278 -28.00 -1.40 0.01
N ASN A 279 -28.80 -0.38 0.30
CA ASN A 279 -29.63 -0.28 1.49
C ASN A 279 -30.97 -1.02 1.32
N THR A 280 -30.89 -2.31 0.97
CA THR A 280 -32.06 -3.21 0.77
C THR A 280 -33.03 -3.27 1.96
N ARG A 281 -32.61 -2.83 3.15
CA ARG A 281 -33.41 -2.81 4.37
C ARG A 281 -33.94 -1.42 4.74
N GLY A 282 -33.78 -0.40 3.89
CA GLY A 282 -34.29 0.95 4.10
C GLY A 282 -33.84 1.58 5.43
N ARG A 283 -32.61 1.28 5.88
CA ARG A 283 -32.13 1.74 7.18
C ARG A 283 -31.83 3.23 7.13
N LYS A 284 -32.25 3.94 8.18
CA LYS A 284 -31.83 5.33 8.39
C LYS A 284 -30.32 5.38 8.62
N ILE A 285 -29.64 6.27 7.90
CA ILE A 285 -28.21 6.50 8.03
C ILE A 285 -27.95 7.34 9.29
N TYR A 286 -27.16 6.79 10.21
CA TYR A 286 -26.71 7.48 11.41
C TYR A 286 -25.23 7.83 11.31
N ARG A 287 -24.91 9.10 11.54
CA ARG A 287 -23.57 9.67 11.54
C ARG A 287 -23.01 9.73 12.97
N PRO A 288 -22.01 8.89 13.33
CA PRO A 288 -21.45 8.87 14.69
C PRO A 288 -20.87 10.23 15.12
N GLU A 289 -20.37 11.02 14.18
CA GLU A 289 -19.80 12.33 14.43
C GLU A 289 -20.81 13.34 15.02
N LYS A 290 -22.11 13.16 14.76
CA LYS A 290 -23.18 14.04 15.28
C LYS A 290 -23.61 13.74 16.72
N SER A 291 -23.18 12.60 17.29
CA SER A 291 -23.49 12.26 18.69
C SER A 291 -22.66 13.11 19.65
N THR A 292 -23.28 13.62 20.72
CA THR A 292 -22.59 14.33 21.81
C THR A 292 -21.74 13.39 22.68
N ARG A 293 -21.98 12.09 22.58
CA ARG A 293 -21.24 11.06 23.31
C ARG A 293 -20.44 10.19 22.35
N SER A 294 -19.25 9.80 22.79
CA SER A 294 -18.32 8.92 22.10
C SER A 294 -17.76 7.88 23.08
N PHE A 295 -16.94 6.97 22.57
CA PHE A 295 -16.22 6.01 23.40
C PHE A 295 -14.76 6.40 23.51
N GLY A 296 -14.13 5.97 24.60
CA GLY A 296 -12.71 6.10 24.81
C GLY A 296 -12.09 4.86 25.44
N ILE A 297 -10.77 4.88 25.52
CA ILE A 297 -9.94 3.84 26.12
C ILE A 297 -9.10 4.51 27.22
N VAL A 298 -9.17 3.96 28.44
CA VAL A 298 -8.29 4.34 29.55
C VAL A 298 -7.26 3.24 29.75
N THR A 299 -5.98 3.60 29.72
CA THR A 299 -4.84 2.67 29.75
C THR A 299 -3.73 3.16 30.66
N THR A 300 -2.88 2.25 31.13
CA THR A 300 -1.69 2.58 31.94
C THR A 300 -0.44 2.87 31.11
N LYS A 301 -0.43 2.45 29.83
CA LYS A 301 0.70 2.63 28.91
C LYS A 301 0.24 3.41 27.68
N PRO A 302 1.11 4.23 27.07
CA PRO A 302 0.76 4.95 25.85
C PRO A 302 0.52 3.99 24.69
N ILE A 303 -0.51 4.28 23.90
CA ILE A 303 -0.78 3.61 22.63
C ILE A 303 0.01 4.36 21.54
N SER A 304 0.88 3.66 20.81
CA SER A 304 1.59 4.23 19.66
C SER A 304 0.60 4.80 18.64
N GLN A 305 1.01 5.84 17.90
CA GLN A 305 0.15 6.47 16.91
C GLN A 305 -0.34 5.44 15.88
N VAL A 306 -1.65 5.17 15.89
CA VAL A 306 -2.30 4.25 14.94
C VAL A 306 -2.93 5.08 13.82
N SER A 307 -2.71 4.66 12.58
CA SER A 307 -3.41 5.23 11.43
C SER A 307 -4.93 5.04 11.57
N GLY A 308 -5.70 5.98 11.02
CA GLY A 308 -7.14 5.77 10.91
C GLY A 308 -7.43 4.49 10.13
N PHE A 309 -8.41 3.71 10.59
CA PHE A 309 -8.79 2.47 9.93
C PHE A 309 -10.30 2.41 9.68
N PRO A 310 -10.74 1.84 8.54
CA PRO A 310 -12.14 1.76 8.20
C PRO A 310 -12.83 0.62 8.96
N VAL A 311 -14.04 0.89 9.44
CA VAL A 311 -14.99 -0.11 9.93
C VAL A 311 -16.29 0.01 9.15
N PHE A 312 -16.84 -1.12 8.72
CA PHE A 312 -18.06 -1.15 7.91
C PHE A 312 -19.28 -1.34 8.81
N THR A 313 -20.08 -0.30 8.94
CA THR A 313 -21.29 -0.28 9.76
C THR A 313 -22.54 -0.41 8.91
N ARG A 314 -23.72 -0.46 9.55
CA ARG A 314 -25.00 -0.43 8.83
C ARG A 314 -25.27 0.89 8.10
N SER A 315 -24.56 1.97 8.46
CA SER A 315 -24.67 3.29 7.83
C SER A 315 -23.70 3.46 6.65
N GLY A 316 -22.76 2.53 6.46
CA GLY A 316 -21.65 2.66 5.52
C GLY A 316 -20.28 2.57 6.21
N GLU A 317 -19.25 3.04 5.50
CA GLU A 317 -17.87 3.08 5.95
C GLU A 317 -17.65 4.19 6.97
N VAL A 318 -17.15 3.83 8.14
CA VAL A 318 -16.78 4.74 9.22
C VAL A 318 -15.28 4.62 9.45
N VAL A 319 -14.55 5.72 9.35
CA VAL A 319 -13.12 5.74 9.72
C VAL A 319 -13.02 6.01 11.20
N VAL A 320 -12.23 5.17 11.90
CA VAL A 320 -11.96 5.29 13.33
C VAL A 320 -10.54 5.80 13.53
N HIS A 321 -10.40 6.90 14.27
CA HIS A 321 -9.11 7.39 14.76
C HIS A 321 -9.01 7.21 16.26
N VAL A 322 -7.89 6.66 16.72
CA VAL A 322 -7.55 6.61 18.15
C VAL A 322 -6.71 7.86 18.45
N ARG A 323 -7.32 8.85 19.11
CA ARG A 323 -6.64 10.13 19.43
C ARG A 323 -6.46 10.24 20.93
N GLU A 324 -5.24 10.51 21.37
CA GLU A 324 -4.99 10.87 22.77
C GLU A 324 -5.67 12.20 23.09
N THR A 325 -6.32 12.32 24.24
CA THR A 325 -6.91 13.61 24.67
C THR A 325 -5.86 14.62 25.12
N GLY A 326 -4.60 14.19 25.23
CA GLY A 326 -3.44 15.01 25.60
C GLY A 326 -3.33 15.30 27.10
N ARG A 327 -4.21 14.73 27.93
CA ARG A 327 -4.19 14.89 29.38
C ARG A 327 -4.06 13.53 30.05
N ARG A 328 -3.08 13.42 30.96
CA ARG A 328 -3.03 12.31 31.90
C ARG A 328 -4.02 12.60 33.01
N GLU A 329 -4.91 11.65 33.27
CA GLU A 329 -5.95 11.81 34.28
C GLU A 329 -5.74 10.80 35.41
N GLN A 330 -5.92 11.29 36.64
CA GLN A 330 -5.98 10.45 37.82
C GLN A 330 -7.45 10.28 38.20
N PHE A 331 -7.86 9.04 38.41
CA PHE A 331 -9.22 8.71 38.80
C PHE A 331 -9.23 8.24 40.25
N THR A 332 -10.25 8.65 41.01
CA THR A 332 -10.48 8.11 42.35
C THR A 332 -10.89 6.64 42.28
N GLN A 333 -10.75 5.91 43.39
CA GLN A 333 -11.17 4.51 43.44
C GLN A 333 -12.64 4.30 43.04
N ASP A 334 -13.54 5.20 43.45
CA ASP A 334 -14.96 5.15 43.10
C ASP A 334 -15.21 5.37 41.60
N GLN A 335 -14.47 6.30 40.99
CA GLN A 335 -14.54 6.54 39.55
C GLN A 335 -14.05 5.31 38.77
N LEU A 336 -12.92 4.72 39.17
CA LEU A 336 -12.39 3.49 38.55
C LEU A 336 -13.37 2.33 38.67
N ALA A 337 -14.02 2.16 39.82
CA ALA A 337 -15.06 1.15 40.01
C ALA A 337 -16.26 1.40 39.08
N ALA A 338 -16.67 2.65 38.89
CA ALA A 338 -17.74 3.01 37.95
C ALA A 338 -17.33 2.73 36.49
N LEU A 339 -16.10 3.05 36.09
CA LEU A 339 -15.57 2.75 34.75
C LEU A 339 -15.49 1.26 34.48
N GLN A 340 -15.01 0.48 35.45
CA GLN A 340 -14.97 -0.98 35.37
C GLN A 340 -16.37 -1.58 35.28
N CYS A 341 -17.33 -1.05 36.05
CA CYS A 341 -18.74 -1.44 35.98
C CYS A 341 -19.34 -1.16 34.59
N PHE A 342 -19.12 0.04 34.05
CA PHE A 342 -19.56 0.39 32.69
C PHE A 342 -18.95 -0.52 31.62
N HIS A 343 -17.65 -0.76 31.68
CA HIS A 343 -16.96 -1.65 30.77
C HIS A 343 -17.57 -3.06 30.85
N LYS A 344 -17.68 -3.64 32.05
CA LYS A 344 -18.33 -4.94 32.26
C LYS A 344 -19.73 -4.96 31.68
N PHE A 345 -20.56 -3.98 32.02
CA PHE A 345 -21.97 -3.91 31.59
C PHE A 345 -22.10 -3.85 30.06
N THR A 346 -21.23 -3.10 29.40
CA THR A 346 -21.22 -2.97 27.94
C THR A 346 -20.95 -4.32 27.27
N PHE A 347 -19.94 -5.09 27.70
CA PHE A 347 -19.61 -6.36 27.07
C PHE A 347 -20.55 -7.52 27.50
N THR A 348 -21.06 -7.49 28.73
CA THR A 348 -21.91 -8.56 29.28
C THR A 348 -23.40 -8.38 28.96
N HIS A 349 -23.97 -7.19 29.11
CA HIS A 349 -25.42 -6.97 28.99
C HIS A 349 -25.82 -6.36 27.65
N VAL A 350 -25.04 -5.39 27.14
CA VAL A 350 -25.34 -4.73 25.86
C VAL A 350 -24.92 -5.62 24.69
N LEU A 351 -23.66 -6.06 24.65
CA LEU A 351 -23.12 -6.90 23.58
C LEU A 351 -23.35 -8.40 23.79
N ARG A 352 -23.63 -8.83 25.03
CA ARG A 352 -23.90 -10.25 25.38
C ARG A 352 -22.78 -11.20 24.96
N LEU A 353 -21.53 -10.77 25.17
CA LEU A 353 -20.31 -11.49 24.78
C LEU A 353 -19.78 -12.43 25.85
N GLU A 354 -20.26 -12.33 27.08
CA GLU A 354 -19.93 -13.29 28.15
C GLU A 354 -20.67 -14.61 27.89
N LYS A 355 -20.00 -15.49 27.13
CA LYS A 355 -20.43 -16.84 26.77
C LYS A 355 -19.21 -17.73 26.82
N TYR A 356 -19.35 -18.94 27.36
CA TYR A 356 -18.25 -19.90 27.41
C TYR A 356 -17.52 -20.01 26.05
N PRO A 357 -16.19 -19.87 26.00
CA PRO A 357 -15.23 -19.75 27.11
C PRO A 357 -14.87 -18.30 27.54
N ILE A 358 -15.53 -17.28 27.01
CA ILE A 358 -15.28 -15.85 27.27
C ILE A 358 -15.96 -15.44 28.59
N LYS A 359 -15.17 -15.12 29.61
CA LYS A 359 -15.61 -14.62 30.91
C LYS A 359 -15.00 -13.25 31.19
N PHE A 360 -15.79 -12.34 31.77
CA PHE A 360 -15.24 -11.07 32.23
C PHE A 360 -14.53 -11.24 33.57
N ASP A 361 -13.19 -11.28 33.54
CA ASP A 361 -12.34 -11.42 34.72
C ASP A 361 -11.22 -10.37 34.69
N PRO A 362 -11.40 -9.20 35.32
CA PRO A 362 -10.42 -8.12 35.28
C PRO A 362 -9.14 -8.43 36.10
N THR A 363 -9.22 -9.35 37.06
CA THR A 363 -8.06 -9.73 37.88
C THR A 363 -7.09 -10.66 37.16
N ASN A 364 -7.62 -11.57 36.34
CA ASN A 364 -6.82 -12.54 35.58
C ASN A 364 -6.68 -12.16 34.09
N ALA A 365 -7.32 -11.08 33.65
CA ALA A 365 -7.21 -10.62 32.28
C ALA A 365 -5.77 -10.22 31.94
N ARG A 366 -5.28 -10.72 30.81
CA ARG A 366 -4.01 -10.26 30.21
C ARG A 366 -4.09 -8.81 29.71
N THR A 367 -5.30 -8.33 29.45
CA THR A 367 -5.59 -6.97 28.99
C THR A 367 -5.81 -6.01 30.15
N ALA A 368 -5.16 -4.86 30.12
CA ALA A 368 -5.15 -3.85 31.18
C ALA A 368 -5.66 -2.50 30.68
N PHE A 369 -6.96 -2.41 30.40
CA PHE A 369 -7.62 -1.18 29.96
C PHE A 369 -9.12 -1.19 30.25
N TYR A 370 -9.72 0.00 30.31
CA TYR A 370 -11.17 0.17 30.36
C TYR A 370 -11.70 0.90 29.14
N ILE A 371 -12.87 0.47 28.68
CA ILE A 371 -13.65 1.18 27.65
C ILE A 371 -14.63 2.06 28.38
N VAL A 372 -14.62 3.34 28.07
CA VAL A 372 -15.33 4.36 28.83
C VAL A 372 -16.20 5.22 27.91
N PRO A 373 -17.31 5.79 28.40
CA PRO A 373 -18.04 6.79 27.66
C PRO A 373 -17.36 8.15 27.83
N LEU A 374 -17.23 8.91 26.76
CA LEU A 374 -16.72 10.28 26.77
C LEU A 374 -17.79 11.23 26.22
N ASN A 375 -17.98 12.37 26.87
CA ASN A 375 -18.68 13.48 26.24
C ASN A 375 -17.72 14.19 25.27
N LYS A 376 -18.23 14.61 24.11
CA LYS A 376 -17.44 15.27 23.08
C LYS A 376 -17.03 16.67 23.45
#